data_AF-A0A8J3AFV8-F1
#
_entry.id   AF-A0A8J3AFV8-F1
#
_cell.length_a   1.000
_cell.length_b   1.000
_cell.length_c   1.000
_cell.angle_alpha   90.00
_cell.angle_beta   90.00
_cell.angle_gamma   90.00
#
_symmetry.space_group_name_H-M   'P 1'
#
loop_
_entity.id
_entity.type
_entity.pdbx_description
1 polymer ?
#
loop_
_entity_poly.entity_id
_entity_poly.type
_entity_poly.pdbx_seq_one_letter_code
_entity_poly.pdbx_strand_id
1 'polypeptide(L)' 'MKNKENINNKFNRYVEPDGLDVEYSEELADQNDIQAQERSAAADARVKKKL' A
#
# COMPACT_ATOMS: atom_id res chain seq x y z
N MET A 1 5.38 -9.99 37.07
CA MET A 1 5.08 -8.87 36.15
C MET A 1 4.94 -9.45 34.75
N LYS A 2 3.78 -9.33 34.10
CA LYS A 2 3.54 -9.91 32.76
C LYS A 2 4.05 -8.93 31.71
N ASN A 3 5.11 -9.31 30.99
CA ASN A 3 5.62 -8.56 29.85
C ASN A 3 4.56 -8.57 28.75
N LYS A 4 3.99 -7.39 28.44
CA LYS A 4 3.11 -7.19 27.29
C LYS A 4 3.99 -7.20 26.04
N GLU A 5 4.15 -8.38 25.46
CA GLU A 5 4.71 -8.57 24.12
C GLU A 5 3.92 -7.67 23.14
N ASN A 6 4.59 -6.71 22.52
CA ASN A 6 4.00 -5.80 21.55
C ASN A 6 3.66 -6.60 20.27
N ILE A 7 2.40 -7.01 20.17
CA ILE A 7 1.82 -7.82 19.08
C ILE A 7 1.95 -7.19 17.69
N ASN A 8 2.31 -5.90 17.60
CA ASN A 8 2.39 -5.17 16.34
C ASN A 8 3.65 -5.49 15.51
N ASN A 9 4.66 -6.15 16.08
CA ASN A 9 5.95 -6.39 15.40
C ASN A 9 6.09 -7.78 14.76
N LYS A 10 4.99 -8.55 14.61
CA LYS A 10 5.03 -9.92 14.09
C LYS A 10 4.59 -10.06 12.63
N PHE A 11 4.15 -8.98 11.98
CA PHE A 11 3.56 -9.05 10.64
C PHE A 11 4.55 -9.18 9.49
N ASN A 12 5.84 -8.92 9.72
CA ASN A 12 6.79 -8.73 8.60
C ASN A 12 8.08 -9.56 8.70
N ARG A 13 8.08 -10.64 9.49
CA ARG A 13 9.32 -11.43 9.73
C ARG A 13 9.59 -12.51 8.68
N TYR A 14 8.63 -12.78 7.80
CA TYR A 14 8.68 -13.86 6.81
C TYR A 14 8.10 -13.46 5.44
N VAL A 15 7.83 -12.17 5.22
CA VAL A 15 7.40 -11.67 3.92
C VAL A 15 8.65 -11.19 3.22
N GLU A 16 9.28 -12.08 2.45
CA GLU A 16 10.35 -11.71 1.54
C GLU A 16 9.73 -11.00 0.35
N PRO A 17 10.14 -9.75 0.02
CA PRO A 17 9.71 -9.11 -1.21
C PRO A 17 10.26 -9.90 -2.39
N ASP A 18 9.41 -10.25 -3.35
CA ASP A 18 9.76 -11.03 -4.54
C ASP A 18 10.62 -10.23 -5.54
N GLY A 19 10.65 -8.91 -5.41
CA GLY A 19 11.43 -8.02 -6.28
C GLY A 19 10.90 -7.97 -7.71
N LEU A 20 9.65 -8.37 -7.93
CA LEU A 20 9.03 -8.38 -9.25
C LEU A 20 8.44 -7.00 -9.57
N ASP A 21 9.08 -6.27 -10.49
CA ASP A 21 8.53 -5.03 -11.03
C ASP A 21 7.50 -5.37 -12.11
N VAL A 22 6.21 -5.22 -11.80
CA VAL A 22 5.10 -5.44 -12.72
C VAL A 22 4.57 -4.11 -13.23
N GLU A 23 4.47 -3.96 -14.55
CA GLU A 23 3.93 -2.77 -15.19
C GLU A 23 2.40 -2.72 -15.08
N TYR A 24 1.86 -1.51 -14.91
CA TYR A 24 0.42 -1.29 -14.89
C TYR A 24 -0.22 -1.54 -16.26
N SER A 25 -1.35 -2.24 -16.29
CA SER A 25 -2.17 -2.46 -17.48
C SER A 25 -3.63 -2.11 -17.19
N GLU A 26 -4.14 -1.09 -17.88
CA GLU A 26 -5.52 -0.61 -17.68
C GLU A 26 -6.57 -1.64 -18.13
N GLU A 27 -6.28 -2.43 -19.17
CA GLU A 27 -7.19 -3.47 -19.65
C GLU A 27 -7.36 -4.64 -18.67
N LEU A 28 -6.34 -4.87 -17.82
CA LEU A 28 -6.36 -5.91 -16.79
C LEU A 28 -6.81 -5.40 -15.43
N ALA A 29 -6.90 -4.08 -15.26
CA ALA A 29 -7.29 -3.45 -14.01
C ALA A 29 -8.78 -3.73 -13.75
N ASP A 30 -9.08 -4.21 -12.55
CA ASP A 30 -10.46 -4.33 -12.12
C ASP A 30 -11.00 -2.99 -11.60
N GLN A 31 -12.28 -2.97 -11.23
CA GLN A 31 -12.91 -1.75 -10.71
C GLN A 31 -12.26 -1.25 -9.41
N ASN A 32 -11.69 -2.14 -8.59
CA ASN A 32 -11.03 -1.77 -7.35
C ASN A 32 -9.67 -1.13 -7.62
N ASP A 33 -8.92 -1.67 -8.59
CA ASP A 33 -7.63 -1.14 -9.01
C ASP A 33 -7.78 0.31 -9.48
N ILE A 34 -8.77 0.57 -10.34
CA ILE A 34 -9.08 1.92 -10.84
C ILE A 34 -9.43 2.86 -9.69
N GLN A 35 -10.34 2.45 -8.79
CA GLN A 35 -10.72 3.28 -7.65
C GLN A 35 -9.56 3.56 -6.69
N ALA A 36 -8.66 2.59 -6.50
CA ALA A 36 -7.48 2.74 -5.67
C ALA A 36 -6.54 3.79 -6.27
N GLN A 37 -6.31 3.73 -7.59
CA GLN A 37 -5.48 4.68 -8.31
C GLN A 37 -6.04 6.11 -8.20
N GLU A 38 -7.34 6.29 -8.43
CA GLU A 38 -8.00 7.60 -8.30
C GLU A 38 -7.90 8.17 -6.89
N ARG A 39 -8.09 7.33 -5.87
CA ARG A 39 -7.96 7.74 -4.46
C ARG A 39 -6.53 8.15 -4.12
N SER A 40 -5.54 7.43 -4.64
CA SER A 40 -4.13 7.78 -4.47
C SER A 40 -3.82 9.14 -5.09
N ALA A 41 -4.22 9.35 -6.35
CA ALA A 41 -4.02 10.60 -7.06
C ALA A 41 -4.68 11.80 -6.33
N ALA A 42 -5.89 11.61 -5.80
CA ALA A 42 -6.58 12.63 -5.02
C ALA A 42 -5.86 12.96 -3.70
N ALA A 43 -5.27 11.97 -3.03
CA ALA A 43 -4.48 12.19 -1.83
C ALA A 43 -3.20 12.98 -2.13
N ASP A 44 -2.48 12.62 -3.19
CA ASP A 44 -1.26 13.31 -3.62
C ASP A 44 -1.53 14.77 -3.99
N ALA A 45 -2.64 15.04 -4.69
CA ALA A 45 -3.05 16.40 -5.01
C ALA A 45 -3.31 17.24 -3.74
N ARG A 46 -3.91 16.65 -2.70
CA ARG A 46 -4.13 17.35 -1.41
C ARG A 46 -2.81 17.69 -0.72
N VAL A 47 -1.85 16.75 -0.73
CA VAL A 47 -0.53 16.98 -0.13
C VAL A 47 0.23 18.05 -0.91
N LYS A 48 0.26 17.97 -2.25
CA LYS A 48 0.91 18.98 -3.11
C LYS A 48 0.34 20.38 -2.91
N LYS A 49 -0.98 20.51 -2.69
CA LYS A 49 -1.62 21.79 -2.40
C LYS A 49 -1.24 22.38 -1.04
N LYS A 50 -0.75 21.55 -0.11
CA LYS A 50 -0.34 21.98 1.24
C LYS A 50 1.11 22.46 1.30
N LEU A 51 1.94 22.11 0.30
CA LEU A 51 3.28 22.68 0.10
C LEU A 51 3.19 24.03 -0.61
#